data_AF-F8DP42-F1
#
_entry.id   AF-F8DP42-F1
#
_cell.length_a   1.000
_cell.length_b   1.000
_cell.length_c   1.000
_cell.angle_alpha   90.00
_cell.angle_beta   90.00
_cell.angle_gamma   90.00
#
_symmetry.space_group_name_H-M   'P 1'
#
loop_
_entity.id
_entity.type
_entity.pdbx_description
1 polymer ?
#
loop_
_entity_poly.entity_id
_entity_poly.type
_entity_poly.pdbx_seq_one_letter_code
_entity_poly.pdbx_strand_id
1 'polypeptide(L)' 'MQGVRNFRYDTHYKNIPVQKIGQDIGFIKRGTIYIDDKIDNKHMGFELNLK' A
#
# COMPACT_ATOMS: atom_id res chain seq x y z
N MET A 1 4.06 10.05 -24.82
CA MET A 1 3.02 9.97 -23.76
C MET A 1 3.70 9.64 -22.45
N GLN A 2 3.60 10.50 -21.43
CA GLN A 2 4.03 10.17 -20.07
C GLN A 2 2.85 9.47 -19.39
N GLY A 3 2.89 8.14 -19.32
CA GLY A 3 1.87 7.34 -18.64
C GLY A 3 1.98 7.44 -17.12
N VAL A 4 1.01 6.85 -16.40
CA VAL A 4 1.09 6.71 -14.94
C VAL A 4 2.16 5.68 -14.60
N ARG A 5 3.15 6.09 -13.79
CA ARG A 5 4.29 5.23 -13.41
C ARG A 5 4.37 4.94 -11.92
N ASN A 6 3.64 5.70 -11.10
CA ASN A 6 3.72 5.60 -9.65
C ASN A 6 2.35 5.19 -9.11
N PHE A 7 2.29 4.04 -8.47
CA PHE A 7 1.09 3.48 -7.88
C PHE A 7 1.30 3.37 -6.38
N ARG A 8 0.27 3.73 -5.62
CA ARG A 8 0.25 3.59 -4.17
C ARG A 8 -1.07 2.98 -3.76
N TYR A 9 -1.01 2.12 -2.76
CA TYR A 9 -2.19 1.64 -2.06
C TYR A 9 -1.84 1.45 -0.59
N ASP A 10 -2.86 1.36 0.23
CA ASP A 10 -2.76 1.03 1.64
C ASP A 10 -3.81 0.01 2.01
N THR A 11 -3.56 -0.72 3.08
CA THR A 11 -4.51 -1.70 3.62
C THR A 11 -4.33 -1.82 5.13
N HIS A 12 -5.38 -2.22 5.85
CA HIS A 12 -5.27 -2.51 7.28
C HIS A 12 -4.14 -3.50 7.58
N TYR A 13 -3.51 -3.34 8.75
CA TYR A 13 -2.47 -4.25 9.23
C TYR A 13 -2.94 -5.70 9.32
N LYS A 14 -4.21 -5.93 9.66
CA LYS A 14 -4.81 -7.26 9.76
C LYS A 14 -5.02 -7.96 8.41
N ASN A 15 -5.00 -7.23 7.29
CA ASN A 15 -5.20 -7.79 5.96
C ASN A 15 -3.87 -8.34 5.39
N ILE A 16 -3.32 -9.33 6.09
CA ILE A 16 -2.07 -10.01 5.71
C ILE A 16 -2.10 -10.56 4.28
N PRO A 17 -3.22 -11.14 3.77
CA PRO A 17 -3.28 -11.62 2.39
C PRO A 17 -2.99 -10.55 1.34
N VAL A 18 -3.63 -9.38 1.43
CA VAL A 18 -3.42 -8.30 0.45
C VAL A 18 -2.01 -7.73 0.53
N GLN A 19 -1.47 -7.58 1.75
CA GLN A 19 -0.08 -7.16 1.93
C GLN A 19 0.89 -8.12 1.24
N LYS A 20 0.67 -9.43 1.38
CA LYS A 20 1.50 -10.45 0.73
C LYS A 20 1.38 -10.38 -0.80
N ILE A 21 0.15 -10.33 -1.33
CA ILE A 21 -0.10 -10.20 -2.77
C ILE A 21 0.63 -8.98 -3.34
N GLY A 22 0.52 -7.83 -2.69
CA GLY A 22 1.18 -6.61 -3.16
C GLY A 22 2.71 -6.70 -3.16
N GLN A 23 3.31 -7.33 -2.14
CA GLN A 23 4.74 -7.58 -2.13
C GLN A 23 5.16 -8.55 -3.25
N ASP A 24 4.39 -9.60 -3.48
CA ASP A 24 4.67 -10.61 -4.52
C ASP A 24 4.62 -10.01 -5.94
N ILE A 25 3.79 -8.97 -6.17
CA ILE A 25 3.70 -8.25 -7.45
C ILE A 25 4.63 -7.02 -7.55
N GLY A 26 5.52 -6.82 -6.58
CA GLY A 26 6.60 -5.83 -6.64
C GLY A 26 6.33 -4.49 -5.95
N PHE A 27 5.24 -4.33 -5.20
CA PHE A 27 5.08 -3.16 -4.34
C PHE A 27 6.01 -3.25 -3.12
N ILE A 28 6.56 -2.10 -2.73
CA ILE A 28 7.49 -1.97 -1.60
C ILE A 28 6.74 -1.37 -0.41
N LYS A 29 6.89 -1.97 0.77
CA LYS A 29 6.39 -1.42 2.05
C LYS A 29 7.03 -0.08 2.34
N ARG A 30 6.23 0.94 2.69
CA ARG A 30 6.71 2.29 3.01
C ARG A 30 6.54 2.67 4.46
N GLY A 31 5.44 2.29 5.10
CA GLY A 31 5.20 2.58 6.52
C GLY A 31 3.72 2.77 6.84
N THR A 32 3.46 3.23 8.06
CA THR A 32 2.10 3.47 8.57
C THR A 32 1.49 4.71 7.94
N ILE A 33 0.27 4.59 7.44
CA ILE A 33 -0.61 5.70 7.04
C ILE A 33 -1.74 5.77 8.07
N TYR A 34 -2.11 6.99 8.46
CA TYR A 34 -3.26 7.25 9.31
C TYR A 34 -4.42 7.75 8.46
N ILE A 35 -5.56 7.09 8.55
CA ILE A 35 -6.79 7.47 7.85
C ILE A 35 -7.87 7.95 8.83
N ASP A 36 -8.91 8.61 8.33
CA ASP A 36 -10.07 8.99 9.14
C ASP A 36 -10.97 7.78 9.42
N ASP A 37 -10.51 6.90 10.32
CA ASP A 37 -11.26 5.77 10.86
C ASP A 37 -11.18 5.82 12.40
N LYS A 38 -12.32 5.80 13.08
CA LYS A 38 -12.37 5.94 14.55
C LYS A 38 -12.02 4.66 15.31
N ILE A 39 -11.96 3.52 14.64
CA ILE A 39 -11.81 2.19 15.21
C ILE A 39 -10.40 1.65 14.92
N ASP A 40 -9.96 1.71 13.66
CA ASP A 40 -8.64 1.22 13.22
C ASP A 40 -8.05 2.12 12.14
N ASN A 41 -7.51 3.27 12.56
CA ASN A 41 -6.93 4.26 11.64
C ASN A 41 -5.56 3.90 11.06
N LYS A 42 -4.94 2.78 11.46
CA LYS A 42 -3.59 2.44 11.02
C LYS A 42 -3.63 1.53 9.82
N HIS A 43 -3.08 2.00 8.70
CA HIS A 43 -2.92 1.21 7.48
C HIS A 43 -1.44 1.06 7.14
N MET A 44 -1.05 -0.07 6.54
CA MET A 44 0.28 -0.25 5.96
C MET A 44 0.26 0.25 4.52
N GLY A 45 1.11 1.22 4.20
CA GLY A 45 1.26 1.81 2.87
C GLY A 45 2.31 1.10 2.01
N PHE A 46 2.02 1.05 0.71
CA PHE A 46 2.81 0.39 -0.32
C PHE A 46 2.98 1.28 -1.55
N GLU A 47 4.11 1.14 -2.25
CA GLU A 47 4.40 1.88 -3.48
C GLU A 47 5.04 1.00 -4.56
N LEU A 48 4.64 1.21 -5.81
CA LEU A 48 5.25 0.64 -7.01
C LEU A 48 5.59 1.76 -7.98
N ASN A 49 6.88 1.85 -8.34
CA ASN A 49 7.38 2.80 -9.33
C ASN A 49 7.86 2.04 -10.57
N LEU A 50 7.15 2.18 -11.69
CA LEU A 50 7.48 1.57 -12.97
C LEU A 50 8.56 2.37 -13.70
N LYS A 51 9.68 1.72 -13.99
CA LYS A 51 10.82 2.31 -14.70
C LYS A 51 10.55 2.61 -16.15
#